data_AF-A0A952DPD1-F1
#
_entry.id   AF-A0A952DPD1-F1
#
_cell.length_a   1.000
_cell.length_b   1.000
_cell.length_c   1.000
_cell.angle_alpha   90.00
_cell.angle_beta   90.00
_cell.angle_gamma   90.00
#
_symmetry.space_group_name_H-M   'P 1'
#
loop_
_entity.id
_entity.type
_entity.pdbx_description
1 polymer ?
#
loop_
_entity_poly.entity_id
_entity_poly.type
_entity_poly.pdbx_seq_one_letter_code
_entity_poly.pdbx_strand_id
1 'polypeptide(L)'
;SAAGRFTLSAHTIPGASARALAVPDRRRAKQVAYNEAHGITPQTIRKTIGDIIAHVTDKADRVTVEIDEETPHLVGHNLKAYIAELEEKMKAAAADLEFETAARIRDEIRKLEASELGLPADLQVARPKGRAMEGRPGTRKTRFGKTRPRRMG
;
A
#
# COMPACT_ATOMS: atom_id res chain seq x y z
N SER A 1 22.30 -7.28 -7.75
CA SER A 1 22.79 -7.66 -6.42
C SER A 1 21.90 -7.02 -5.36
N ALA A 2 21.41 -7.79 -4.40
CA ALA A 2 20.64 -7.27 -3.26
C ALA A 2 21.60 -6.78 -2.17
N ALA A 3 21.66 -5.47 -1.92
CA ALA A 3 22.59 -4.85 -0.98
C ALA A 3 21.86 -4.15 0.17
N GLY A 4 21.27 -4.93 1.08
CA GLY A 4 20.71 -4.41 2.32
C GLY A 4 21.82 -4.20 3.36
N ARG A 5 21.97 -2.97 3.86
CA ARG A 5 22.87 -2.62 4.96
C ARG A 5 22.11 -1.88 6.05
N PHE A 6 22.55 -2.06 7.29
CA PHE A 6 22.05 -1.37 8.45
C PHE A 6 23.23 -0.80 9.24
N THR A 7 23.08 0.39 9.79
CA THR A 7 24.10 1.09 10.59
C THR A 7 23.54 1.36 11.98
N LEU A 8 24.26 0.94 13.01
CA LEU A 8 23.95 1.23 14.41
C LEU A 8 25.07 2.09 15.00
N SER A 9 24.74 3.30 15.46
CA SER A 9 25.66 4.17 16.18
C SER A 9 25.41 4.05 17.68
N ALA A 10 26.42 3.60 18.43
CA ALA A 10 26.34 3.45 19.88
C ALA A 10 27.71 3.67 20.53
N HIS A 11 27.73 4.28 21.72
CA HIS A 11 28.95 4.50 22.50
C HIS A 11 29.49 3.19 23.13
N THR A 12 28.59 2.31 23.56
CA THR A 12 28.93 0.99 24.11
C THR A 12 27.83 0.01 23.73
N ILE A 13 28.17 -1.26 23.49
CA ILE A 13 27.19 -2.31 23.18
C ILE A 13 26.81 -3.06 24.47
N PRO A 14 25.56 -2.99 24.94
CA PRO A 14 25.11 -3.78 26.09
C PRO A 14 25.13 -5.29 25.80
N GLY A 15 25.38 -6.12 26.81
CA GLY A 15 25.44 -7.58 26.63
C GLY A 15 24.17 -8.23 26.08
N ALA A 16 22.99 -7.65 26.34
CA ALA A 16 21.73 -8.10 25.73
C ALA A 16 21.67 -7.81 24.22
N SER A 17 22.19 -6.64 23.80
CA SER A 17 22.28 -6.23 22.39
C SER A 17 23.30 -7.05 21.63
N ALA A 18 24.41 -7.45 22.26
CA ALA A 18 25.43 -8.30 21.65
C ALA A 18 24.86 -9.63 21.13
N ARG A 19 23.96 -10.26 21.91
CA ARG A 19 23.27 -11.50 21.48
C ARG A 19 22.33 -11.25 20.30
N ALA A 20 21.62 -10.13 20.29
CA ALA A 20 20.71 -9.77 19.21
C ALA A 20 21.47 -9.48 17.90
N LEU A 21 22.62 -8.80 17.99
CA LEU A 21 23.49 -8.49 16.85
C LEU A 21 24.12 -9.75 16.22
N ALA A 22 24.31 -10.83 17.00
CA ALA A 22 24.80 -12.11 16.48
C ALA A 22 23.74 -12.89 15.67
N VAL A 23 22.45 -12.58 15.81
CA VAL A 23 21.37 -13.31 15.11
C VAL A 23 21.38 -13.06 13.60
N PRO A 24 21.48 -11.81 13.09
CA PRO A 24 21.64 -11.54 11.66
C PRO A 24 22.80 -12.27 11.03
N ASP A 25 23.98 -12.29 11.66
CA ASP A 25 25.18 -12.94 11.13
C ASP A 25 24.99 -14.45 11.04
N ARG A 26 24.42 -15.07 12.09
CA ARG A 26 24.06 -16.50 12.05
C ARG A 26 23.07 -16.83 10.94
N ARG A 27 22.08 -15.96 10.69
CA ARG A 27 21.10 -16.16 9.61
C ARG A 27 21.73 -15.98 8.24
N ARG A 28 22.58 -14.96 8.07
CA ARG A 28 23.29 -14.69 6.82
C ARG A 28 24.23 -15.82 6.44
N ALA A 29 24.97 -16.40 7.39
CA ALA A 29 25.83 -17.55 7.14
C ALA A 29 25.05 -18.75 6.57
N LYS A 30 23.87 -19.06 7.14
CA LYS A 30 23.00 -20.12 6.61
C LYS A 30 22.47 -19.80 5.22
N GLN A 31 22.11 -18.55 4.97
CA GLN A 31 21.61 -18.12 3.65
C GLN A 31 22.70 -18.22 2.58
N VAL A 32 23.93 -17.80 2.88
CA VAL A 32 25.07 -17.89 1.97
C VAL A 32 25.40 -19.35 1.67
N ALA A 33 25.53 -20.20 2.69
CA ALA A 33 25.81 -21.62 2.51
C ALA A 33 24.71 -22.34 1.69
N TYR A 34 23.44 -22.02 1.95
CA TYR A 34 22.32 -22.54 1.16
C TYR A 34 22.39 -22.05 -0.29
N ASN A 35 22.65 -20.76 -0.49
CA ASN A 35 22.74 -20.18 -1.82
C ASN A 35 23.91 -20.77 -2.63
N GLU A 36 25.08 -20.95 -2.02
CA GLU A 36 26.25 -21.59 -2.65
C GLU A 36 25.96 -23.04 -3.04
N ALA A 37 25.40 -23.83 -2.11
CA ALA A 37 25.06 -25.22 -2.36
C ALA A 37 24.03 -25.41 -3.49
N HIS A 38 23.18 -24.39 -3.74
CA HIS A 38 22.11 -24.45 -4.75
C HIS A 38 22.36 -23.52 -5.95
N GLY A 39 23.53 -22.88 -6.05
CA GLY A 39 23.85 -21.94 -7.13
C GLY A 39 22.92 -20.71 -7.21
N ILE A 40 22.29 -20.31 -6.09
CA ILE A 40 21.32 -19.21 -6.06
C ILE A 40 22.06 -17.87 -5.96
N THR A 41 21.90 -17.02 -6.97
CA THR A 41 22.40 -15.64 -6.92
C THR A 41 21.36 -14.72 -6.27
N PRO A 42 21.68 -14.00 -5.17
CA PRO A 42 20.74 -13.09 -4.53
C PRO A 42 20.33 -11.94 -5.46
N GLN A 43 19.04 -11.82 -5.72
CA GLN A 43 18.46 -10.73 -6.51
C GLN A 43 17.42 -9.97 -5.70
N THR A 44 17.35 -8.66 -5.95
CA THR A 44 16.28 -7.82 -5.38
C THR A 44 14.98 -8.19 -6.06
N ILE A 45 13.95 -8.53 -5.29
CA ILE A 45 12.61 -8.76 -5.82
C ILE A 45 12.07 -7.40 -6.32
N ARG A 46 11.97 -7.25 -7.63
CA ARG A 46 11.26 -6.13 -8.25
C ARG A 46 9.79 -6.52 -8.36
N LYS A 47 8.95 -5.98 -7.47
CA LYS A 47 7.50 -6.09 -7.63
C LYS A 47 7.05 -4.90 -8.47
N THR A 48 6.64 -5.16 -9.71
CA THR A 48 5.78 -4.23 -10.44
C THR A 48 4.53 -4.04 -9.59
N ILE A 49 4.14 -2.79 -9.33
CA ILE A 49 2.81 -2.51 -8.77
C ILE A 49 1.85 -3.08 -9.82
N GLY A 50 1.22 -4.22 -9.50
CA GLY A 50 0.61 -5.06 -10.52
C GLY A 50 -0.47 -4.33 -11.31
N ASP A 51 -0.45 -4.54 -12.63
CA ASP A 51 -1.57 -4.42 -13.55
C ASP A 51 -2.72 -5.34 -13.13
N ILE A 52 -3.34 -5.03 -12.00
CA ILE A 52 -4.56 -5.68 -11.52
C ILE A 52 -5.76 -5.13 -12.33
N ILE A 53 -5.57 -4.04 -13.09
CA ILE A 53 -6.64 -3.29 -13.76
C ILE A 53 -6.88 -3.76 -15.21
N ALA A 54 -5.90 -4.40 -15.86
CA ALA A 54 -5.98 -4.75 -17.28
C ALA A 54 -7.01 -5.85 -17.61
N HIS A 55 -7.49 -6.62 -16.62
CA HIS A 55 -8.46 -7.70 -16.85
C HIS A 55 -9.92 -7.33 -16.54
N VAL A 56 -10.21 -6.10 -16.11
CA VAL A 56 -11.57 -5.66 -15.69
C VAL A 56 -12.15 -4.58 -16.61
N THR A 57 -11.38 -4.12 -17.59
CA THR A 57 -11.70 -2.96 -18.44
C THR A 57 -12.64 -3.24 -19.60
N ASP A 58 -13.12 -4.48 -19.79
CA ASP A 58 -14.00 -4.82 -20.91
C ASP A 58 -15.50 -4.64 -20.64
N LYS A 59 -15.93 -4.39 -19.39
CA LYS A 59 -17.36 -4.29 -19.05
C LYS A 59 -17.66 -3.34 -17.89
N ALA A 60 -17.81 -2.05 -18.15
CA ALA A 60 -18.85 -1.20 -17.53
C ALA A 60 -18.73 0.27 -17.96
N ASP A 61 -19.86 0.78 -18.45
CA ASP A 61 -20.29 2.17 -18.60
C ASP A 61 -19.36 3.27 -18.08
N ARG A 62 -18.88 4.10 -19.02
CA ARG A 62 -18.34 5.42 -18.74
C ARG A 62 -19.52 6.40 -18.70
N VAL A 63 -19.85 6.93 -17.53
CA VAL A 63 -20.67 8.14 -17.42
C VAL A 63 -19.72 9.33 -17.41
N THR A 64 -19.75 10.12 -18.48
CA THR A 64 -19.09 11.42 -18.59
C THR A 64 -19.75 12.39 -17.63
N VAL A 65 -19.01 12.83 -16.62
CA VAL A 65 -19.39 13.99 -15.81
C VAL A 65 -18.66 15.19 -16.38
N GLU A 66 -19.42 16.20 -16.81
CA GLU A 66 -18.90 17.48 -17.28
C GLU A 66 -18.17 18.17 -16.12
N ILE A 67 -16.92 18.58 -16.37
CA ILE A 67 -16.07 19.24 -15.39
C ILE A 67 -16.43 20.72 -15.44
N ASP A 68 -17.05 21.22 -14.39
CA ASP A 68 -17.36 22.64 -14.21
C ASP A 68 -16.06 23.45 -14.02
N GLU A 69 -15.96 24.60 -14.68
CA GLU A 69 -14.73 25.42 -14.82
C GLU A 69 -14.39 26.25 -13.56
N GLU A 70 -14.98 25.94 -12.41
CA GLU A 70 -14.89 26.76 -11.20
C GLU A 70 -13.84 26.25 -10.20
N THR A 71 -12.69 25.76 -10.68
CA THR A 71 -11.57 25.41 -9.79
C THR A 71 -10.67 26.63 -9.62
N PRO A 72 -10.58 27.27 -8.44
CA PRO A 72 -9.65 28.35 -8.22
C PRO A 72 -8.23 27.81 -8.42
N HIS A 73 -7.48 28.38 -9.36
CA HIS A 73 -6.07 28.07 -9.56
C HIS A 73 -5.27 28.51 -8.32
N LEU A 74 -5.23 27.66 -7.29
CA LEU A 74 -4.45 27.89 -6.08
C LEU A 74 -2.97 27.60 -6.40
N VAL A 75 -2.23 28.65 -6.74
CA VAL A 75 -0.79 28.59 -7.02
C VAL A 75 -0.01 28.19 -5.75
N GLY A 76 0.59 26.99 -5.78
CA GLY A 76 1.75 26.54 -4.98
C GLY A 76 1.66 26.59 -3.46
N HIS A 77 1.76 27.78 -2.86
CA HIS A 77 1.86 27.93 -1.40
C HIS A 77 0.53 27.72 -0.67
N ASN A 78 -0.59 28.12 -1.28
CA ASN A 78 -1.92 27.96 -0.67
C ASN A 78 -2.44 26.53 -0.78
N LEU A 79 -2.01 25.79 -1.80
CA LEU A 79 -2.46 24.41 -2.04
C LEU A 79 -1.91 23.45 -0.98
N LYS A 80 -0.63 23.57 -0.62
CA LYS A 80 -0.02 22.73 0.43
C LYS A 80 -0.65 22.96 1.81
N ALA A 81 -0.96 24.21 2.14
CA ALA A 81 -1.66 24.54 3.39
C ALA A 81 -3.07 23.92 3.40
N TYR A 82 -3.79 24.01 2.28
CA TYR A 82 -5.12 23.42 2.13
C TYR A 82 -5.10 21.88 2.21
N ILE A 83 -4.12 21.23 1.58
CA ILE A 83 -3.91 19.77 1.69
C ILE A 83 -3.65 19.38 3.14
N ALA A 84 -2.80 20.13 3.87
CA ALA A 84 -2.52 19.85 5.28
C ALA A 84 -3.79 19.97 6.16
N GLU A 85 -4.65 20.96 5.90
CA GLU A 85 -5.95 21.06 6.59
C GLU A 85 -6.88 19.88 6.28
N LEU A 86 -6.90 19.41 5.03
CA LEU A 86 -7.67 18.23 4.63
C LEU A 86 -7.12 16.95 5.29
N GLU A 87 -5.81 16.81 5.42
CA GLU A 87 -5.20 15.67 6.13
C GLU A 87 -5.62 15.61 7.60
N GLU A 88 -5.62 16.74 8.30
CA GLU A 88 -6.08 16.80 9.69
C GLU A 88 -7.57 16.46 9.81
N LYS A 89 -8.41 16.95 8.89
CA LYS A 89 -9.84 16.58 8.84
C LYS A 89 -10.05 15.09 8.54
N MET A 90 -9.23 14.49 7.66
CA MET A 90 -9.26 13.06 7.38
C MET A 90 -8.87 12.24 8.63
N LYS A 91 -7.83 12.65 9.36
CA LYS A 91 -7.39 11.99 10.59
C LYS A 91 -8.45 12.08 11.69
N ALA A 92 -9.09 13.25 11.84
CA ALA A 92 -10.20 13.43 12.78
C ALA A 92 -11.38 12.51 12.44
N ALA A 93 -11.84 12.51 11.18
CA ALA A 93 -12.90 11.61 10.72
C ALA A 93 -12.54 10.13 10.91
N ALA A 94 -11.27 9.75 10.72
CA ALA A 94 -10.81 8.38 10.98
C ALA A 94 -10.80 8.04 12.49
N ALA A 95 -10.47 8.99 13.36
CA ALA A 95 -10.53 8.84 14.81
C ALA A 95 -11.98 8.68 15.30
N ASP A 96 -12.91 9.39 14.67
CA ASP A 96 -14.35 9.32 14.94
C ASP A 96 -15.04 8.11 14.26
N LEU A 97 -14.27 7.23 13.61
CA LEU A 97 -14.75 6.03 12.86
C LEU A 97 -15.63 6.34 11.64
N GLU A 98 -15.62 7.59 11.16
CA GLU A 98 -16.32 8.09 9.98
C GLU A 98 -15.56 7.76 8.69
N PHE A 99 -15.43 6.47 8.38
CA PHE A 99 -14.57 5.98 7.28
C PHE A 99 -15.02 6.43 5.88
N GLU A 100 -16.30 6.69 5.67
CA GLU A 100 -16.79 7.19 4.38
C GLU A 100 -16.32 8.62 4.14
N THR A 101 -16.38 9.45 5.17
CA THR A 101 -15.91 10.84 5.15
C THR A 101 -14.40 10.88 4.99
N ALA A 102 -13.65 10.09 5.76
CA ALA A 102 -12.20 9.96 5.60
C ALA A 102 -11.80 9.48 4.20
N ALA A 103 -12.55 8.54 3.61
CA ALA A 103 -12.29 8.06 2.25
C ALA A 103 -12.51 9.14 1.18
N ARG A 104 -13.57 9.96 1.31
CA ARG A 104 -13.81 11.09 0.40
C ARG A 104 -12.68 12.11 0.47
N ILE A 105 -12.28 12.51 1.68
CA ILE A 105 -11.21 13.50 1.88
C ILE A 105 -9.87 12.98 1.33
N ARG A 106 -9.56 11.71 1.53
CA ARG A 106 -8.36 11.07 0.96
C ARG A 106 -8.34 11.15 -0.57
N ASP A 107 -9.47 10.88 -1.22
CA ASP A 107 -9.54 10.88 -2.68
C ASP A 107 -9.49 12.32 -3.23
N GLU A 108 -9.95 13.31 -2.46
CA GLU A 108 -9.80 14.73 -2.77
C GLU A 108 -8.35 15.22 -2.66
N ILE A 109 -7.64 14.85 -1.58
CA ILE A 109 -6.19 15.15 -1.43
C ILE A 109 -5.41 14.62 -2.65
N ARG A 110 -5.69 13.40 -3.08
CA ARG A 110 -5.02 12.80 -4.25
C ARG A 110 -5.27 13.57 -5.55
N LYS A 111 -6.48 14.09 -5.75
CA LYS A 111 -6.80 14.92 -6.93
C LYS A 111 -5.98 16.20 -6.93
N LEU A 112 -5.88 16.85 -5.77
CA LEU A 112 -5.15 18.10 -5.58
C LEU A 112 -3.63 17.89 -5.77
N GLU A 113 -3.07 16.83 -5.17
CA GLU A 113 -1.65 16.46 -5.35
C GLU A 113 -1.32 16.12 -6.81
N ALA A 114 -2.20 15.37 -7.49
CA ALA A 114 -2.02 15.06 -8.91
C ALA A 114 -2.05 16.31 -9.79
N SER A 115 -2.92 17.26 -9.46
CA SER A 115 -3.03 18.56 -10.16
C SER A 115 -1.79 19.44 -9.93
N GLU A 116 -1.23 19.45 -8.72
CA GLU A 116 0.03 20.16 -8.40
C GLU A 116 1.21 19.59 -9.20
N LEU A 117 1.26 18.26 -9.35
CA LEU A 117 2.36 17.56 -10.03
C LEU A 117 2.22 17.55 -11.57
N GLY A 118 1.13 18.12 -12.12
CA GLY A 118 0.84 18.11 -13.55
C GLY A 118 0.54 16.71 -14.11
N LEU A 119 0.07 15.79 -13.27
CA LEU A 119 -0.32 14.43 -13.68
C LEU A 119 -1.75 14.44 -14.23
N PRO A 120 -2.01 13.84 -15.41
CA PRO A 120 -3.32 13.90 -16.03
C PRO A 120 -4.35 13.09 -15.22
N ALA A 121 -5.60 13.58 -15.20
CA ALA A 121 -6.69 13.12 -14.33
C ALA A 121 -7.17 11.67 -14.59
N ASP A 122 -6.79 11.12 -15.74
CA ASP A 122 -7.09 9.79 -16.25
C ASP A 122 -6.35 8.64 -15.52
N LEU A 123 -5.35 8.94 -14.68
CA LEU A 123 -4.64 7.95 -13.86
C LEU A 123 -5.23 7.76 -12.45
N GLN A 124 -6.36 8.41 -12.14
CA GLN A 124 -6.93 8.45 -10.79
C GLN A 124 -8.02 7.37 -10.61
N VAL A 125 -7.65 6.20 -10.08
CA VAL A 125 -8.62 5.15 -9.73
C VAL A 125 -8.78 5.05 -8.21
N ALA A 126 -10.00 5.24 -7.72
CA ALA A 126 -10.36 5.03 -6.31
C ALA A 126 -10.18 3.55 -5.91
N ARG A 127 -9.71 3.31 -4.67
CA ARG A 127 -9.57 1.94 -4.15
C ARG A 127 -10.97 1.29 -4.06
N PRO A 128 -11.22 0.13 -4.70
CA PRO A 128 -12.52 -0.52 -4.59
C PRO A 128 -12.80 -0.91 -3.14
N LYS A 129 -14.00 -0.60 -2.64
CA LYS A 129 -14.51 -1.02 -1.31
C LYS A 129 -14.39 -2.55 -1.25
N GLY A 130 -13.52 -3.05 -0.36
CA GLY A 130 -13.25 -4.48 -0.23
C GLY A 130 -14.53 -5.24 0.10
N ARG A 131 -14.97 -6.14 -0.79
CA ARG A 131 -16.04 -7.10 -0.50
C ARG A 131 -15.43 -8.25 0.30
N ALA A 132 -15.14 -8.04 1.59
CA ALA A 132 -14.71 -9.11 2.47
C ALA A 132 -15.87 -10.09 2.68
N MET A 133 -15.94 -11.15 1.86
CA MET A 133 -16.79 -12.32 2.14
C MET A 133 -16.14 -13.28 3.15
N GLU A 134 -14.91 -12.97 3.61
CA GLU A 134 -14.24 -13.72 4.67
C GLU A 134 -15.04 -13.61 5.97
N GLY A 135 -15.66 -14.73 6.37
CA GLY A 135 -16.47 -14.80 7.58
C GLY A 135 -17.98 -14.97 7.37
N ARG A 136 -18.47 -15.03 6.12
CA ARG A 136 -19.89 -15.42 5.88
C ARG A 136 -20.15 -16.83 6.44
N PRO A 137 -21.24 -17.05 7.19
CA PRO A 137 -21.64 -18.38 7.64
C PRO A 137 -21.68 -19.34 6.46
N GLY A 138 -20.89 -20.43 6.51
CA GLY A 138 -20.79 -21.42 5.44
C GLY A 138 -19.48 -21.42 4.63
N THR A 139 -18.58 -20.44 4.83
CA THR A 139 -17.23 -20.45 4.23
C THR A 139 -16.16 -20.85 5.24
N ARG A 140 -15.41 -21.94 4.99
CA ARG A 140 -14.27 -22.35 5.83
C ARG A 140 -12.98 -22.29 5.01
N LYS A 141 -11.96 -21.59 5.51
CA LYS A 141 -10.61 -21.66 4.94
C LYS A 141 -9.96 -23.00 5.27
N THR A 142 -9.40 -23.66 4.25
CA THR A 142 -8.50 -24.79 4.46
C THR A 142 -7.08 -24.27 4.71
N ARG A 143 -6.19 -25.09 5.30
CA ARG A 143 -4.82 -24.71 5.69
C ARG A 143 -3.92 -24.19 4.55
N PHE A 144 -4.39 -24.20 3.30
CA PHE A 144 -3.68 -23.73 2.11
C PHE A 144 -4.42 -22.59 1.36
N GLY A 145 -5.31 -21.86 2.02
CA GLY A 145 -5.92 -20.65 1.45
C GLY A 145 -6.97 -20.87 0.35
N LYS A 146 -7.21 -22.11 -0.08
CA LYS A 146 -8.34 -22.42 -0.99
C LYS A 146 -9.65 -22.50 -0.20
N THR A 147 -10.59 -21.63 -0.56
CA THR A 147 -12.00 -21.68 -0.17
C THR A 147 -12.73 -22.63 -1.12
N ARG A 148 -13.40 -23.66 -0.56
CA ARG A 148 -14.33 -24.52 -1.31
C ARG A 148 -15.74 -24.27 -0.78
N PRO A 149 -16.76 -24.12 -1.64
CA PRO A 149 -18.14 -24.08 -1.18
C PRO A 149 -18.49 -25.41 -0.53
N ARG A 150 -19.13 -25.36 0.64
CA ARG A 150 -19.61 -26.55 1.34
C ARG A 150 -20.85 -27.06 0.58
N ARG A 151 -20.77 -28.26 0.01
CA ARG A 151 -21.90 -28.90 -0.66
C ARG A 151 -22.91 -29.27 0.44
N MET A 152 -24.04 -28.57 0.45
CA MET A 152 -25.16 -28.84 1.35
C MET A 152 -25.90 -30.04 0.75
N GLY A 153 -25.99 -31.12 1.51
CA GLY A 153 -26.89 -32.25 1.23
C GLY A 153 -28.26 -31.97 1.82
#